data_AF-A0A2V5S8L2-F1
#
_entry.id   AF-A0A2V5S8L2-F1
#
_cell.length_a   1.000
_cell.length_b   1.000
_cell.length_c   1.000
_cell.angle_alpha   90.00
_cell.angle_beta   90.00
_cell.angle_gamma   90.00
#
_symmetry.space_group_name_H-M   'P 1'
#
loop_
_entity.id
_entity.type
_entity.pdbx_description
1 polymer ?
#
loop_
_entity_poly.entity_id
_entity_poly.type
_entity_poly.pdbx_seq_one_letter_code
_entity_poly.pdbx_strand_id
1 'polypeptide(L)'
;MLRENAHKLSGILHGADYARWNPETDQFLPAHFGPKKLWGKTICRDALLADLELAPAPRGPVFGMVARIVAEKGFGILTPLFDRMLSDDVRLIILGEGDPAFETELAIAS
;
A
#
# COMPACT_ATOMS: atom_id res chain seq x y z
N MET A 1 -32.91 -5.14 15.08
CA MET A 1 -32.12 -4.43 16.11
C MET A 1 -31.22 -3.33 15.54
N LEU A 2 -30.08 -3.62 14.89
CA LEU A 2 -29.17 -2.58 14.37
C LEU A 2 -29.75 -1.81 13.17
N ARG A 3 -30.37 -2.50 12.20
CA ARG A 3 -31.03 -1.87 11.03
C ARG A 3 -32.19 -0.96 11.40
N GLU A 4 -32.98 -1.33 12.42
CA GLU A 4 -34.13 -0.54 12.89
C GLU A 4 -33.71 0.76 13.60
N ASN A 5 -32.48 0.80 14.14
CA ASN A 5 -31.91 1.97 14.79
C ASN A 5 -30.87 2.68 13.91
N ALA A 6 -30.88 2.47 12.59
CA ALA A 6 -29.93 3.11 11.67
C ALA A 6 -29.94 4.64 11.78
N HIS A 7 -31.09 5.24 12.10
CA HIS A 7 -31.25 6.68 12.33
C HIS A 7 -30.48 7.21 13.56
N LYS A 8 -30.02 6.33 14.46
CA LYS A 8 -29.20 6.66 15.64
C LYS A 8 -27.72 6.34 15.45
N LEU A 9 -27.33 5.81 14.28
CA LEU A 9 -25.95 5.42 14.00
C LEU A 9 -25.23 6.56 13.27
N SER A 10 -24.09 6.96 13.81
CA SER A 10 -23.15 7.87 13.15
C SER A 10 -21.75 7.26 13.17
N GLY A 11 -21.00 7.42 12.08
CA GLY A 11 -19.59 7.05 12.05
C GLY A 11 -18.72 8.13 12.70
N ILE A 12 -17.71 7.72 13.45
CA ILE A 12 -16.68 8.61 13.97
C ILE A 12 -15.42 8.36 13.13
N LEU A 13 -14.98 9.38 12.39
CA LEU A 13 -13.75 9.29 11.64
C LEU A 13 -12.55 9.39 12.58
N HIS A 14 -11.58 8.51 12.42
CA HIS A 14 -10.34 8.57 13.18
C HIS A 14 -9.44 9.70 12.64
N GLY A 15 -8.73 10.38 13.54
CA GLY A 15 -7.68 11.32 13.15
C GLY A 15 -6.37 10.61 12.80
N ALA A 16 -5.40 11.40 12.32
CA ALA A 16 -4.01 11.00 12.16
C ALA A 16 -3.10 12.06 12.82
N ASP A 17 -1.91 11.65 13.23
CA ASP A 17 -0.88 12.57 13.74
C ASP A 17 -0.11 13.19 12.57
N TYR A 18 -0.51 14.39 12.16
CA TYR A 18 0.12 15.10 11.04
C TYR A 18 1.45 15.77 11.39
N ALA A 19 1.86 15.81 12.66
CA ALA A 19 3.22 16.22 13.00
C ALA A 19 4.19 15.06 12.75
N ARG A 20 3.74 13.83 13.01
CA ARG A 20 4.50 12.61 12.73
C ARG A 20 4.43 12.19 11.26
N TRP A 21 3.25 12.24 10.64
CA TRP A 21 3.00 11.78 9.27
C TRP A 21 2.93 12.96 8.30
N ASN A 22 4.09 13.60 8.06
CA ASN A 22 4.19 14.74 7.15
C ASN A 22 5.31 14.57 6.11
N PRO A 23 4.98 14.36 4.82
CA PRO A 23 5.99 14.19 3.78
C PRO A 23 6.86 15.45 3.55
N GLU A 24 6.48 16.61 4.08
CA GLU A 24 7.28 17.83 4.00
C GLU A 24 8.43 17.86 5.03
N THR A 25 8.37 17.01 6.07
CA THR A 25 9.34 17.01 7.19
C THR A 25 9.80 15.62 7.64
N ASP A 26 9.31 14.55 7.01
CA ASP A 26 9.61 13.17 7.40
C ASP A 26 11.06 12.79 7.06
N GLN A 27 11.87 12.62 8.10
CA GLN A 27 13.29 12.26 8.02
C GLN A 27 13.56 10.86 7.44
N PHE A 28 12.55 9.98 7.37
CA PHE A 28 12.70 8.65 6.79
C PHE A 28 12.53 8.67 5.26
N LEU A 29 12.04 9.78 4.69
CA LEU A 29 11.95 9.93 3.25
C LEU A 29 13.28 10.43 2.67
N PRO A 30 13.76 9.85 1.55
CA PRO A 30 14.97 10.33 0.89
C PRO A 30 14.80 11.73 0.29
N ALA A 31 13.55 12.17 0.06
CA ALA A 31 13.22 13.53 -0.34
C ALA A 31 11.85 13.96 0.19
N HIS A 32 11.77 15.18 0.70
CA HIS A 32 10.50 15.77 1.12
C HIS A 32 9.66 16.22 -0.09
N PHE A 33 8.34 16.15 0.06
CA PHE A 33 7.40 16.64 -0.94
C PHE A 33 6.11 17.15 -0.31
N GLY A 34 5.39 18.00 -1.05
CA GLY A 34 4.15 18.62 -0.58
C GLY A 34 3.10 18.70 -1.70
N PRO A 35 1.87 19.15 -1.39
CA PRO A 35 0.74 19.14 -2.32
C PRO A 35 0.99 19.96 -3.60
N LYS A 36 1.87 20.97 -3.54
CA LYS A 36 2.22 21.83 -4.69
C LYS A 36 3.46 21.35 -5.45
N LYS A 37 4.27 20.46 -4.88
CA LYS A 37 5.57 20.03 -5.42
C LYS A 37 5.78 18.54 -5.14
N LEU A 38 5.47 17.71 -6.13
CA LEU A 38 5.52 16.24 -6.02
C LEU A 38 6.81 15.60 -6.52
N TRP A 39 7.78 16.37 -7.02
CA TRP A 39 9.05 15.81 -7.56
C TRP A 39 9.79 14.94 -6.53
N GLY A 40 9.74 15.29 -5.23
CA GLY A 40 10.31 14.47 -4.16
C GLY A 40 9.65 13.10 -4.05
N LYS A 41 8.35 12.97 -4.37
CA LYS A 41 7.66 11.68 -4.42
C LYS A 41 8.23 10.76 -5.49
N THR A 42 8.69 11.31 -6.62
CA THR A 42 9.37 10.53 -7.67
C THR A 42 10.71 9.99 -7.17
N ILE A 43 11.48 10.80 -6.43
CA ILE A 43 12.73 10.35 -5.80
C ILE A 43 12.46 9.24 -4.79
N CYS A 44 11.45 9.40 -3.93
CA CYS A 44 11.07 8.36 -2.98
C CYS A 44 10.64 7.06 -3.67
N ARG A 45 9.92 7.15 -4.80
CA ARG A 45 9.57 5.98 -5.61
C ARG A 45 10.82 5.28 -6.13
N ASP A 46 11.74 6.03 -6.74
CA ASP A 46 12.92 5.45 -7.37
C ASP A 46 13.88 4.83 -6.34
N ALA A 47 14.01 5.46 -5.17
CA ALA A 47 14.72 4.90 -4.02
C ALA A 47 14.09 3.59 -3.52
N LEU A 48 12.75 3.56 -3.32
CA LEU A 48 12.05 2.35 -2.89
C LEU A 48 12.22 1.19 -3.87
N LEU A 49 12.14 1.47 -5.17
CA LEU A 49 12.34 0.43 -6.19
C LEU A 49 13.78 -0.07 -6.19
N ALA A 50 14.76 0.83 -6.05
CA ALA A 50 16.18 0.45 -5.97
C ALA A 50 16.48 -0.40 -4.73
N ASP A 51 15.94 -0.04 -3.56
CA ASP A 51 16.13 -0.76 -2.30
C ASP A 51 15.55 -2.19 -2.34
N LEU A 52 14.53 -2.42 -3.17
CA LEU A 52 13.90 -3.72 -3.39
C LEU A 52 14.45 -4.44 -4.64
N GLU A 53 15.51 -3.92 -5.25
CA GLU A 53 16.12 -4.45 -6.49
C GLU A 53 15.12 -4.56 -7.66
N LEU A 54 14.05 -3.76 -7.63
CA LEU A 54 13.05 -3.68 -8.68
C LEU A 54 13.52 -2.65 -9.73
N ALA A 55 13.63 -3.08 -10.99
CA ALA A 55 13.97 -2.16 -12.09
C ALA A 55 13.09 -0.87 -12.11
N PRO A 56 13.67 0.33 -12.14
CA PRO A 56 12.90 1.59 -12.18
C PRO A 56 12.15 1.82 -13.50
N ALA A 57 12.40 0.95 -14.48
CA ALA A 57 11.68 0.86 -15.74
C ALA A 57 11.10 -0.56 -15.89
N PRO A 58 9.94 -0.70 -16.56
CA PRO A 58 9.17 0.37 -17.18
C PRO A 58 8.35 1.19 -16.13
N ARG A 59 7.79 2.34 -16.54
CA ARG A 59 7.30 3.43 -15.65
C ARG A 59 5.90 3.16 -15.06
N GLY A 60 5.53 1.89 -14.97
CA GLY A 60 4.28 1.42 -14.41
C GLY A 60 3.94 1.99 -13.03
N PRO A 61 2.65 1.98 -12.65
CA PRO A 61 2.26 2.32 -11.28
C PRO A 61 2.91 1.37 -10.27
N VAL A 62 3.30 1.94 -9.13
CA VAL A 62 3.72 1.18 -7.95
C VAL A 62 2.54 1.10 -6.99
N PHE A 63 2.03 -0.10 -6.78
CA PHE A 63 1.04 -0.42 -5.77
C PHE A 63 1.74 -0.89 -4.50
N GLY A 64 1.38 -0.28 -3.36
CA GLY A 64 1.91 -0.64 -2.05
C GLY A 64 0.78 -1.06 -1.11
N MET A 65 0.96 -2.17 -0.40
CA MET A 65 0.03 -2.64 0.63
C MET A 65 0.78 -2.88 1.93
N VAL A 66 0.36 -2.20 3.00
CA VAL A 66 0.91 -2.39 4.35
C VAL A 66 -0.21 -2.85 5.28
N ALA A 67 -0.28 -4.15 5.52
CA ALA A 67 -1.37 -4.77 6.30
C ALA A 67 -0.99 -6.17 6.79
N ARG A 68 -1.71 -6.67 7.79
CA ARG A 68 -1.67 -8.12 8.13
C ARG A 68 -2.20 -8.94 6.97
N ILE A 69 -1.55 -10.06 6.67
CA ILE A 69 -1.89 -10.94 5.54
C ILE A 69 -3.02 -11.89 5.96
N VAL A 70 -4.25 -11.40 5.99
CA VAL A 70 -5.44 -12.17 6.42
C VAL A 70 -6.66 -11.82 5.57
N ALA A 71 -7.68 -12.68 5.57
CA ALA A 71 -8.87 -12.52 4.74
C ALA A 71 -9.62 -11.19 5.00
N GLU A 72 -9.71 -10.71 6.25
CA GLU A 72 -10.38 -9.44 6.57
C GLU A 72 -9.65 -8.21 6.02
N LYS A 73 -8.42 -8.37 5.53
CA LYS A 73 -7.66 -7.33 4.82
C LYS A 73 -7.76 -7.44 3.30
N GLY A 74 -8.64 -8.32 2.80
CA GLY A 74 -8.97 -8.43 1.39
C GLY A 74 -8.10 -9.40 0.60
N PHE A 75 -7.16 -10.11 1.24
CA PHE A 75 -6.28 -11.05 0.54
C PHE A 75 -7.05 -12.16 -0.18
N GLY A 76 -8.13 -12.68 0.41
CA GLY A 76 -8.98 -13.68 -0.27
C GLY A 76 -9.64 -13.19 -1.57
N ILE A 77 -9.70 -11.88 -1.81
CA ILE A 77 -10.20 -11.28 -3.06
C ILE A 77 -9.05 -10.89 -3.99
N LEU A 78 -7.97 -10.36 -3.40
CA LEU A 78 -6.86 -9.79 -4.16
C LEU A 78 -5.91 -10.85 -4.73
N THR A 79 -5.64 -11.94 -3.99
CA THR A 79 -4.63 -12.92 -4.44
C THR A 79 -4.91 -13.51 -5.81
N PRO A 80 -6.16 -13.93 -6.15
CA PRO A 80 -6.48 -14.42 -7.48
C PRO A 80 -6.36 -13.38 -8.61
N LEU A 81 -6.28 -12.10 -8.28
CA LEU A 81 -6.16 -11.01 -9.25
C LEU A 81 -4.71 -10.58 -9.48
N PHE A 82 -3.79 -10.92 -8.57
CA PHE A 82 -2.39 -10.49 -8.67
C PHE A 82 -1.71 -11.03 -9.92
N ASP A 83 -1.91 -12.29 -10.29
CA ASP A 83 -1.34 -12.87 -11.53
C ASP A 83 -1.70 -12.03 -12.77
N ARG A 84 -2.96 -11.59 -12.86
CA ARG A 84 -3.41 -10.73 -13.95
C ARG A 84 -2.79 -9.35 -13.88
N MET A 85 -2.71 -8.75 -12.68
CA MET A 85 -2.10 -7.44 -12.51
C MET A 85 -0.61 -7.46 -12.88
N LEU A 86 0.12 -8.49 -12.45
CA LEU A 86 1.56 -8.66 -12.71
C LEU A 86 1.88 -8.97 -14.18
N SER A 87 0.87 -9.29 -15.00
CA SER A 87 1.04 -9.40 -16.46
C SER A 87 1.16 -8.05 -17.17
N ASP A 88 0.78 -6.95 -16.51
CA ASP A 88 0.97 -5.58 -17.00
C ASP A 88 2.29 -4.98 -16.46
N ASP A 89 2.73 -3.84 -17.01
CA ASP A 89 3.83 -3.06 -16.43
C ASP A 89 3.37 -2.40 -15.11
N VAL A 90 3.44 -3.15 -14.02
CA VAL A 90 3.11 -2.69 -12.66
C VAL A 90 4.13 -3.21 -11.67
N ARG A 91 4.25 -2.53 -10.54
CA ARG A 91 4.97 -3.03 -9.36
C ARG A 91 4.03 -3.20 -8.21
N LEU A 92 4.03 -4.37 -7.59
CA LEU A 92 3.26 -4.65 -6.38
C LEU A 92 4.24 -4.92 -5.23
N ILE A 93 4.14 -4.11 -4.18
CA ILE A 93 4.94 -4.25 -2.96
C ILE A 93 3.97 -4.52 -1.81
N ILE A 94 4.13 -5.66 -1.16
CA ILE A 94 3.32 -6.05 0.00
C ILE A 94 4.24 -6.19 1.21
N LEU A 95 3.93 -5.46 2.27
CA LEU A 95 4.63 -5.52 3.55
C LEU A 95 3.65 -5.97 4.63
N GLY A 96 3.88 -7.16 5.17
CA GLY A 96 3.03 -7.76 6.19
C GLY A 96 3.40 -9.21 6.50
N GLU A 97 2.74 -9.73 7.52
CA GLU A 97 2.78 -11.14 7.94
C GLU A 97 1.36 -11.54 8.39
N GLY A 98 1.07 -12.84 8.41
CA GLY A 98 -0.23 -13.36 8.82
C GLY A 98 -0.44 -14.84 8.50
N ASP A 99 -1.46 -15.10 7.69
CA ASP A 99 -1.91 -16.44 7.34
C ASP A 99 -0.91 -17.11 6.37
N PRO A 100 -0.29 -18.25 6.76
CA PRO A 100 0.67 -18.95 5.93
C PRO A 100 0.13 -19.37 4.56
N ALA A 101 -1.19 -19.60 4.43
CA ALA A 101 -1.78 -19.97 3.15
C ALA A 101 -1.69 -18.83 2.14
N PHE A 102 -2.02 -17.60 2.56
CA PHE A 102 -1.89 -16.42 1.70
C PHE A 102 -0.42 -16.04 1.47
N GLU A 103 0.45 -16.17 2.47
CA GLU A 103 1.88 -15.94 2.30
C GLU A 103 2.49 -16.89 1.27
N THR A 104 2.11 -18.17 1.31
CA THR A 104 2.58 -19.19 0.34
C THR A 104 2.12 -18.84 -1.08
N GLU A 105 0.86 -18.43 -1.25
CA GLU A 105 0.33 -18.04 -2.55
C GLU A 105 1.05 -16.81 -3.13
N LEU A 106 1.36 -15.83 -2.28
CA LEU A 106 2.15 -14.65 -2.65
C LEU A 106 3.60 -14.97 -3.04
N ALA A 107 4.23 -15.94 -2.35
CA ALA A 107 5.60 -16.35 -2.65
C ALA A 107 5.74 -17.11 -3.98
N ILE A 108 4.64 -17.64 -4.53
CA ILE A 108 4.64 -18.34 -5.83
C ILE A 108 4.44 -17.35 -6.99
N ALA A 109 3.83 -16.18 -6.73
CA ALA A 109 3.53 -15.16 -7.73
C ALA A 109 4.69 -14.17 -8.00
N SER A 110 5.85 -14.36 -7.37
CA SER A 110 7.03 -13.47 -7.44
C SER A 110 8.04 -13.84 -8.51
#